data_AF-A0A2M8PLE7-F1
#
_entry.id   AF-A0A2M8PLE7-F1
#
_cell.length_a   1.000
_cell.length_b   1.000
_cell.length_c   1.000
_cell.angle_alpha   90.00
_cell.angle_beta   90.00
_cell.angle_gamma   90.00
#
_symmetry.space_group_name_H-M   'P 1'
#
loop_
_entity.id
_entity.type
_entity.pdbx_description
1 polymer ?
#
loop_
_entity_poly.entity_id
_entity_poly.type
_entity_poly.pdbx_seq_one_letter_code
_entity_poly.pdbx_strand_id
1 'polypeptide(L)'
;IAPRDRTYDVIARKLEKTLTGFGELFRMLSYQEVGAAAMLSRAIAGVYRNTVIISMPGSTNAVELAMSKLIIPELQHLAWEVIR
;
A
#
# COMPACT_ATOMS: atom_id res chain seq x y z
N ILE A 1 5.74 14.71 7.20
CA ILE A 1 5.00 14.61 5.93
C ILE A 1 5.42 15.80 5.07
N ALA A 2 6.07 15.57 3.94
CA ALA A 2 6.64 16.66 3.14
C ALA A 2 5.54 17.38 2.34
N PRO A 3 5.63 18.71 2.10
CA PRO A 3 4.61 19.46 1.32
C PRO A 3 4.39 18.95 -0.12
N ARG A 4 5.38 18.21 -0.66
CA ARG A 4 5.34 17.58 -1.98
C ARG A 4 4.74 16.16 -1.98
N ASP A 5 4.50 15.57 -0.82
CA ASP A 5 4.00 14.21 -0.69
C ASP A 5 2.49 14.17 -0.99
N ARG A 6 2.17 13.93 -2.27
CA ARG A 6 0.81 13.96 -2.81
C ARG A 6 0.33 12.61 -3.32
N THR A 7 1.21 11.61 -3.42
CA THR A 7 0.92 10.34 -4.09
C THR A 7 -0.26 9.63 -3.44
N TYR A 8 -0.26 9.53 -2.10
CA TYR A 8 -1.38 8.95 -1.35
C TYR A 8 -2.70 9.69 -1.63
N ASP A 9 -2.69 11.02 -1.52
CA ASP A 9 -3.92 11.83 -1.64
C ASP A 9 -4.52 11.75 -3.05
N VAL A 10 -3.66 11.72 -4.07
CA VAL A 10 -4.09 11.58 -5.46
C VAL A 10 -4.68 10.20 -5.71
N ILE A 11 -4.02 9.14 -5.25
CA ILE A 11 -4.49 7.76 -5.45
C ILE A 11 -5.77 7.50 -4.67
N ALA A 12 -5.83 7.90 -3.39
CA ALA A 12 -7.01 7.72 -2.54
C ALA A 12 -8.28 8.32 -3.13
N ARG A 13 -8.18 9.43 -3.87
CA ARG A 13 -9.31 10.07 -4.56
C ARG A 13 -9.73 9.38 -5.85
N LYS A 14 -8.89 8.50 -6.40
CA LYS A 14 -9.11 7.85 -7.71
C LYS A 14 -9.58 6.42 -7.59
N LEU A 15 -9.27 5.72 -6.50
CA LEU A 15 -9.68 4.33 -6.31
C LEU A 15 -11.21 4.20 -6.30
N GLU A 16 -11.71 3.23 -7.05
CA GLU A 16 -13.13 2.83 -7.04
C GLU A 16 -13.42 1.95 -5.82
N LYS A 17 -12.46 1.12 -5.43
CA LYS A 17 -12.50 0.29 -4.22
C LYS A 17 -11.16 0.32 -3.51
N THR A 18 -11.16 0.77 -2.26
CA THR A 18 -9.96 0.80 -1.43
C THR A 18 -9.76 -0.54 -0.72
N LEU A 19 -8.54 -1.07 -0.77
CA LEU A 19 -8.09 -2.23 0.01
C LEU A 19 -7.45 -1.72 1.31
N THR A 20 -8.27 -1.30 2.29
CA THR A 20 -7.80 -0.67 3.53
C THR A 20 -6.80 -1.53 4.30
N GLY A 21 -7.00 -2.85 4.27
CA GLY A 21 -6.14 -3.84 4.91
C GLY A 21 -4.67 -3.76 4.48
N PHE A 22 -4.35 -3.33 3.26
CA PHE A 22 -2.95 -3.16 2.84
C PHE A 22 -2.22 -2.11 3.69
N GLY A 23 -2.82 -0.92 3.83
CA GLY A 23 -2.20 0.16 4.61
C GLY A 23 -2.16 -0.14 6.11
N GLU A 24 -3.16 -0.86 6.62
CA GLU A 24 -3.22 -1.32 8.01
C GLU A 24 -2.13 -2.34 8.33
N LEU A 25 -2.03 -3.41 7.54
CA LEU A 25 -1.00 -4.44 7.71
C LEU A 25 0.39 -3.87 7.47
N PHE A 26 0.56 -3.00 6.46
CA PHE A 26 1.84 -2.35 6.21
C PHE A 26 2.32 -1.55 7.42
N ARG A 27 1.43 -0.77 8.06
CA ARG A 27 1.78 -0.02 9.28
C ARG A 27 2.04 -0.92 10.47
N MET A 28 1.27 -1.98 10.64
CA MET A 28 1.48 -2.96 11.71
C MET A 28 2.87 -3.62 11.58
N LEU A 29 3.22 -4.08 10.38
CA LEU A 29 4.53 -4.68 10.11
C LEU A 29 5.65 -3.65 10.25
N SER A 30 5.46 -2.44 9.70
CA SER A 30 6.44 -1.35 9.85
C SER A 30 6.67 -0.99 11.32
N TYR A 31 5.63 -1.04 12.16
CA TYR A 31 5.76 -0.75 13.59
C TYR A 31 6.70 -1.74 14.30
N GLN A 32 6.75 -3.00 13.84
CA GLN A 32 7.68 -4.00 14.38
C GLN A 32 9.14 -3.68 14.02
N GLU A 33 9.39 -2.97 12.92
CA GLU A 33 10.76 -2.63 12.47
C GLU A 33 11.21 -1.24 12.93
N VAL A 34 10.34 -0.23 12.84
CA VAL A 34 10.68 1.18 13.06
C VAL A 34 9.88 1.85 14.19
N GLY A 35 9.06 1.07 14.92
CA GLY A 35 8.27 1.55 16.04
C GLY A 35 7.28 2.64 15.64
N ALA A 36 7.14 3.65 16.51
CA ALA A 36 6.20 4.75 16.34
C ALA A 36 6.36 5.53 15.01
N ALA A 37 7.54 5.50 14.38
CA ALA A 37 7.75 6.12 13.07
C ALA A 37 6.83 5.55 11.99
N ALA A 38 6.36 4.31 12.14
CA ALA A 38 5.39 3.68 11.24
C ALA A 38 4.05 4.45 11.14
N MET A 39 3.71 5.27 12.14
CA MET A 39 2.54 6.15 12.09
C MET A 39 2.59 7.15 10.93
N LEU A 40 3.80 7.52 10.49
CA LEU A 40 4.01 8.48 9.39
C LEU A 40 3.90 7.82 8.01
N SER A 41 3.82 6.50 7.94
CA SER A 41 3.77 5.75 6.69
C SER A 41 2.43 5.90 5.97
N ARG A 42 2.48 6.44 4.76
CA ARG A 42 1.33 6.63 3.87
C ARG A 42 1.33 5.58 2.76
N ALA A 43 0.80 4.40 3.07
CA ALA A 43 0.60 3.30 2.12
C ALA A 43 -0.90 3.11 1.82
N ILE A 44 -1.24 2.82 0.56
CA ILE A 44 -2.62 2.57 0.11
C ILE A 44 -2.62 1.60 -1.07
N ALA A 45 -3.62 0.72 -1.11
CA ALA A 45 -3.89 -0.11 -2.27
C ALA A 45 -5.38 -0.06 -2.60
N GLY A 46 -5.72 -0.37 -3.84
CA GLY A 46 -7.10 -0.46 -4.30
C GLY A 46 -7.22 -0.82 -5.76
N VAL A 47 -8.45 -0.79 -6.25
CA VAL A 47 -8.79 -1.05 -7.64
C VAL A 47 -9.26 0.24 -8.30
N TYR A 48 -8.81 0.45 -9.53
CA TYR A 48 -9.29 1.49 -10.43
C TYR A 48 -9.29 0.93 -11.85
N ARG A 49 -10.45 0.93 -12.53
CA ARG A 49 -10.58 0.46 -13.92
C ARG A 49 -9.98 -0.93 -14.16
N ASN A 50 -10.44 -1.92 -13.38
CA ASN A 50 -9.94 -3.30 -13.46
C ASN A 50 -8.41 -3.42 -13.34
N THR A 51 -7.79 -2.50 -12.60
CA THR A 51 -6.35 -2.52 -12.35
C THR A 51 -6.09 -2.34 -10.86
N VAL A 52 -5.24 -3.19 -10.29
CA VAL A 52 -4.75 -3.01 -8.92
C VAL A 52 -3.71 -1.90 -8.91
N ILE A 53 -3.92 -0.91 -8.06
CA ILE A 53 -2.96 0.16 -7.79
C ILE A 53 -2.47 0.00 -6.36
N ILE A 54 -1.15 -0.05 -6.18
CA ILE A 54 -0.48 -0.12 -4.88
C ILE A 54 0.50 1.05 -4.79
N SER A 55 0.41 1.81 -3.70
CA SER A 55 1.31 2.91 -3.39
C SER A 55 1.88 2.73 -1.99
N MET A 56 3.19 2.86 -1.88
CA MET A 56 3.96 2.64 -0.66
C MET A 56 5.10 3.66 -0.57
N PRO A 57 5.67 3.87 0.64
CA PRO A 57 6.82 4.76 0.81
C PRO A 57 8.03 4.34 -0.04
N GLY A 58 8.83 5.31 -0.47
CA GLY A 58 9.95 5.10 -1.39
C GLY A 58 11.26 4.61 -0.77
N SER A 59 11.34 4.41 0.55
CA SER A 59 12.53 3.84 1.18
C SER A 59 12.66 2.35 0.84
N THR A 60 13.88 1.88 0.57
CA THR A 60 14.15 0.47 0.21
C THR A 60 13.52 -0.52 1.18
N ASN A 61 13.65 -0.30 2.49
CA ASN A 61 13.08 -1.18 3.51
C ASN A 61 11.55 -1.27 3.42
N ALA A 62 10.86 -0.14 3.20
CA ALA A 62 9.41 -0.11 3.01
C ALA A 62 8.98 -0.90 1.76
N VAL A 63 9.73 -0.76 0.67
CA VAL A 63 9.48 -1.50 -0.58
C VAL A 63 9.68 -2.99 -0.35
N GLU A 64 10.80 -3.39 0.27
CA GLU A 64 11.09 -4.79 0.57
C GLU A 64 10.04 -5.42 1.49
N LEU A 65 9.65 -4.71 2.55
CA LEU A 65 8.62 -5.17 3.49
C LEU A 65 7.27 -5.37 2.79
N ALA A 66 6.81 -4.36 2.03
CA ALA A 66 5.54 -4.45 1.31
C ALA A 66 5.57 -5.56 0.25
N MET A 67 6.65 -5.67 -0.52
CA MET A 67 6.78 -6.66 -1.59
C MET A 67 6.81 -8.08 -1.01
N SER A 68 7.68 -8.34 -0.05
CA SER A 68 7.91 -9.69 0.48
C SER A 68 6.80 -10.20 1.38
N LYS A 69 6.18 -9.33 2.20
CA LYS A 69 5.18 -9.75 3.20
C LYS A 69 3.74 -9.62 2.74
N LEU A 70 3.45 -8.74 1.78
CA LEU A 70 2.07 -8.41 1.41
C LEU A 70 1.78 -8.62 -0.08
N ILE A 71 2.59 -8.03 -0.97
CA ILE A 71 2.25 -7.95 -2.40
C ILE A 71 2.52 -9.27 -3.12
N ILE A 72 3.74 -9.80 -3.06
CA ILE A 72 4.10 -11.03 -3.78
C ILE A 72 3.24 -12.23 -3.32
N PRO A 73 3.00 -12.45 -2.01
CA PRO A 73 2.19 -13.57 -1.56
C PRO A 73 0.75 -13.55 -2.11
N GLU A 74 0.16 -12.36 -2.29
CA GLU A 74 -1.24 -12.21 -2.71
C GLU A 74 -1.40 -11.79 -4.19
N LEU A 75 -0.30 -11.65 -4.94
CA LEU A 75 -0.34 -11.07 -6.29
C LEU A 75 -1.27 -11.85 -7.23
N GLN A 76 -1.26 -13.18 -7.16
CA GLN A 76 -2.11 -14.04 -7.98
C GLN A 76 -3.60 -13.87 -7.63
N HIS A 77 -3.94 -13.86 -6.34
CA HIS A 77 -5.31 -13.66 -5.89
C HIS A 77 -5.82 -12.25 -6.23
N LEU A 78 -4.99 -11.24 -6.03
CA LEU A 78 -5.29 -9.85 -6.40
C LEU A 78 -5.57 -9.71 -7.89
N ALA A 79 -4.76 -10.34 -8.76
CA ALA A 79 -4.98 -10.31 -10.20
C ALA A 79 -6.30 -10.99 -10.60
N TRP A 80 -6.62 -12.13 -9.97
CA TRP A 80 -7.85 -12.88 -10.26
C TRP A 80 -9.11 -12.12 -9.83
N GLU A 81 -9.12 -11.56 -8.62
CA GLU A 81 -10.26 -10.81 -8.06
C GLU A 81 -10.65 -9.57 -8.89
N VAL A 82 -9.74 -9.04 -9.69
CA VAL A 82 -9.94 -7.80 -10.46
C VAL A 82 -10.42 -8.07 -11.89
N ILE A 83 -10.20 -9.28 -12.40
CA ILE A 83 -10.64 -9.73 -13.72
C ILE A 83 -12.06 -10.32 -13.66
N ARG A 84 -12.48 -10.80 -12.48
CA ARG A 84 -13.81 -11.37 -12.26
C ARG A 84 -14.91 -10.32 -12.19
#